data_AF-A0A2V7XW75-F1
#
_entry.id   AF-A0A2V7XW75-F1
#
_cell.length_a   1.000
_cell.length_b   1.000
_cell.length_c   1.000
_cell.angle_alpha   90.00
_cell.angle_beta   90.00
_cell.angle_gamma   90.00
#
_symmetry.space_group_name_H-M   'P 1'
#
loop_
_entity.id
_entity.type
_entity.pdbx_description
1 polymer ?
#
loop_
_entity_poly.entity_id
_entity_poly.type
_entity_poly.pdbx_seq_one_letter_code
_entity_poly.pdbx_strand_id
1 'polypeptide(L)'
;MFLLAAWMLVSAPRERAVLIYPRERVWFRRAFHTSHQRDLQRQLQQRYAVEVHDQVATDDQLFAIDIRGAKLLVLSAHGCPYGMSFNGKHQRTLDGSDQARLSAFFSQLAPDATIILQSCYTGLGFARTVKKAAGPNRHVIAADGEIPRDGVVITSVFPLDVAITCRDGGRPRDCKVRL
;
A
#
# COMPACT_ATOMS: atom_id res chain seq x y z
N MET A 1 38.54 18.96 -9.47
CA MET A 1 37.95 17.84 -8.69
C MET A 1 36.53 18.09 -8.16
N PHE A 2 35.97 19.31 -8.21
CA PHE A 2 34.60 19.57 -7.72
C PHE A 2 33.47 19.24 -8.72
N LEU A 3 33.75 19.18 -10.03
CA LEU A 3 32.73 18.93 -11.07
C LEU A 3 32.26 17.47 -11.18
N LEU A 4 33.11 16.50 -10.79
CA LEU A 4 32.76 15.06 -10.83
C LEU A 4 31.84 14.64 -9.67
N ALA A 5 31.96 15.26 -8.50
CA ALA A 5 31.08 14.98 -7.35
C ALA A 5 29.65 15.50 -7.59
N ALA A 6 29.51 16.63 -8.30
CA ALA A 6 28.20 17.19 -8.65
C ALA A 6 27.44 16.32 -9.66
N TRP A 7 28.14 15.63 -10.58
CA TRP A 7 27.51 14.72 -11.55
C TRP A 7 27.10 13.37 -10.93
N MET A 8 27.81 12.88 -9.91
CA MET A 8 27.42 11.64 -9.21
C MET A 8 26.18 11.81 -8.33
N LEU A 9 25.85 13.04 -7.91
CA LEU A 9 24.65 13.34 -7.12
C LEU A 9 23.36 13.41 -7.97
N VAL A 10 23.46 13.50 -9.30
CA VAL A 10 22.31 13.65 -10.22
C VAL A 10 21.63 12.31 -10.53
N SER A 11 22.15 11.19 -10.05
CA SER A 11 21.58 9.87 -10.38
C SER A 11 21.70 8.86 -9.23
N ALA A 12 21.46 9.29 -7.99
CA ALA A 12 21.11 8.33 -6.96
C ALA A 12 19.85 7.56 -7.43
N PRO A 13 19.87 6.22 -7.48
CA PRO A 13 18.71 5.47 -7.92
C PRO A 13 17.54 5.81 -7.00
N ARG A 14 16.43 6.23 -7.61
CA ARG A 14 15.19 6.52 -6.88
C ARG A 14 14.83 5.31 -6.02
N GLU A 15 14.39 5.57 -4.79
CA GLU A 15 13.90 4.53 -3.90
C GLU A 15 12.77 3.75 -4.58
N ARG A 16 12.67 2.44 -4.32
CA ARG A 16 11.66 1.60 -4.96
C ARG A 16 10.33 1.70 -4.22
N ALA A 17 9.23 1.84 -4.97
CA ALA A 17 7.86 1.78 -4.46
C ALA A 17 7.08 0.73 -5.25
N VAL A 18 6.35 -0.13 -4.54
CA VAL A 18 5.54 -1.19 -5.15
C VAL A 18 4.06 -0.93 -4.86
N LEU A 19 3.24 -0.86 -5.90
CA LEU A 19 1.80 -0.68 -5.82
C LEU A 19 1.14 -1.97 -6.29
N ILE A 20 0.28 -2.54 -5.48
CA ILE A 20 -0.38 -3.82 -5.76
C ILE A 20 -1.89 -3.60 -5.77
N TYR A 21 -2.51 -3.96 -6.90
CA TYR A 21 -3.96 -3.84 -7.13
C TYR A 21 -4.60 -5.22 -7.33
N PRO A 22 -5.82 -5.42 -6.81
CA PRO A 22 -6.47 -6.72 -6.81
C PRO A 22 -6.99 -7.07 -8.21
N ARG A 23 -7.30 -8.35 -8.43
CA ARG A 23 -8.05 -8.77 -9.62
C ARG A 23 -9.51 -8.40 -9.47
N GLU A 24 -10.01 -7.68 -10.46
CA GLU A 24 -11.38 -7.18 -10.44
C GLU A 24 -12.15 -7.55 -11.69
N ARG A 25 -13.44 -7.82 -11.52
CA ARG A 25 -14.36 -7.94 -12.66
C ARG A 25 -14.50 -6.58 -13.34
N VAL A 26 -14.82 -6.55 -14.64
CA VAL A 26 -14.80 -5.35 -15.50
C VAL A 26 -15.47 -4.10 -14.88
N TRP A 27 -16.62 -4.27 -14.21
CA TRP A 27 -17.32 -3.18 -13.54
C TRP A 27 -16.58 -2.63 -12.31
N PHE A 28 -15.97 -3.49 -11.48
CA PHE A 28 -15.11 -3.10 -10.35
C PHE A 28 -13.71 -2.65 -10.79
N ARG A 29 -13.24 -3.08 -11.97
CA ARG A 29 -11.98 -2.57 -12.53
C ARG A 29 -12.04 -1.05 -12.71
N ARG A 30 -13.20 -0.51 -13.11
CA ARG A 30 -13.41 0.94 -13.08
C ARG A 30 -13.30 1.46 -11.64
N ALA A 31 -13.91 0.76 -10.67
CA ALA A 31 -13.96 1.16 -9.27
C ALA A 31 -12.55 1.34 -8.66
N PHE A 32 -11.64 0.38 -8.90
CA PHE A 32 -10.29 0.44 -8.36
C PHE A 32 -9.38 1.32 -9.22
N HIS A 33 -9.29 1.14 -10.54
CA HIS A 33 -8.38 1.93 -11.39
C HIS A 33 -8.92 3.33 -11.73
N THR A 34 -9.03 4.21 -10.73
CA THR A 34 -9.57 5.56 -10.87
C THR A 34 -8.56 6.57 -11.40
N SER A 35 -9.03 7.80 -11.70
CA SER A 35 -8.15 8.96 -11.90
C SER A 35 -7.19 9.15 -10.73
N HIS A 36 -7.68 8.97 -9.50
CA HIS A 36 -6.89 9.21 -8.30
C HIS A 36 -5.74 8.21 -8.10
N GLN A 37 -5.93 6.93 -8.42
CA GLN A 37 -4.80 5.98 -8.40
C GLN A 37 -3.74 6.31 -9.45
N ARG A 38 -4.16 6.80 -10.63
CA ARG A 38 -3.22 7.32 -11.64
C ARG A 38 -2.51 8.57 -11.14
N ASP A 39 -3.18 9.43 -10.40
CA ASP A 39 -2.58 10.62 -9.78
C ASP A 39 -1.59 10.24 -8.70
N LEU A 40 -1.94 9.28 -7.83
CA LEU A 40 -1.06 8.70 -6.83
C LEU A 40 0.20 8.12 -7.48
N GLN A 41 0.02 7.29 -8.52
CA GLN A 41 1.14 6.72 -9.27
C GLN A 41 2.02 7.83 -9.87
N ARG A 42 1.42 8.84 -10.51
CA ARG A 42 2.15 9.97 -11.10
C ARG A 42 2.94 10.75 -10.06
N GLN A 43 2.34 11.04 -8.90
CA GLN A 43 3.02 11.72 -7.79
C GLN A 43 4.18 10.88 -7.25
N LEU A 44 3.96 9.58 -7.02
CA LEU A 44 5.01 8.68 -6.54
C LEU A 44 6.15 8.54 -7.55
N GLN A 45 5.86 8.49 -8.84
CA GLN A 45 6.87 8.41 -9.90
C GLN A 45 7.83 9.60 -9.92
N GLN A 46 7.47 10.76 -9.35
CA GLN A 46 8.40 11.88 -9.24
C GLN A 46 9.56 11.61 -8.28
N ARG A 47 9.39 10.68 -7.31
CA ARG A 47 10.38 10.37 -6.27
C ARG A 47 10.87 8.94 -6.26
N TYR A 48 9.99 8.00 -6.59
CA TYR A 48 10.26 6.58 -6.50
C TYR A 48 10.41 5.96 -7.89
N ALA A 49 11.19 4.89 -7.97
CA ALA A 49 11.05 3.90 -9.02
C ALA A 49 9.79 3.09 -8.72
N VAL A 50 8.66 3.51 -9.29
CA VAL A 50 7.35 2.89 -9.05
C VAL A 50 7.15 1.67 -9.93
N GLU A 51 6.83 0.55 -9.30
CA GLU A 51 6.40 -0.69 -9.92
C GLU A 51 4.92 -0.94 -9.59
N VAL A 52 4.14 -1.34 -10.59
CA VAL A 52 2.70 -1.56 -10.44
C VAL A 52 2.37 -3.00 -10.83
N HIS A 53 1.74 -3.73 -9.92
CA HIS A 53 1.18 -5.05 -10.17
C HIS A 53 -0.33 -4.97 -10.17
N ASP A 54 -0.90 -5.02 -11.37
CA ASP A 54 -2.35 -5.06 -11.57
C ASP A 54 -2.87 -6.50 -11.59
N GLN A 55 -4.14 -6.67 -11.24
CA GLN A 55 -4.88 -7.91 -11.40
C GLN A 55 -4.34 -9.11 -10.58
N VAL A 56 -3.83 -8.84 -9.37
CA VAL A 56 -3.41 -9.89 -8.44
C VAL A 56 -4.64 -10.58 -7.85
N ALA A 57 -4.81 -11.87 -8.16
CA ALA A 57 -6.05 -12.60 -7.90
C ALA A 57 -6.00 -13.53 -6.70
N THR A 58 -4.80 -13.82 -6.19
CA THR A 58 -4.61 -14.83 -5.13
C THR A 58 -3.49 -14.42 -4.20
N ASP A 59 -3.52 -14.95 -2.98
CA ASP A 59 -2.47 -14.78 -1.99
C ASP A 59 -1.12 -15.26 -2.53
N ASP A 60 -1.11 -16.38 -3.26
CA ASP A 60 0.13 -16.94 -3.84
C ASP A 60 0.73 -15.99 -4.89
N GLN A 61 -0.11 -15.38 -5.73
CA GLN A 61 0.35 -14.35 -6.65
C GLN A 61 0.87 -13.11 -5.92
N LEU A 62 0.23 -12.69 -4.83
CA LEU A 62 0.72 -11.59 -4.01
C LEU A 62 2.12 -11.91 -3.45
N PHE A 63 2.28 -13.07 -2.83
CA PHE A 63 3.53 -13.46 -2.18
C PHE A 63 4.66 -13.80 -3.16
N ALA A 64 4.34 -14.02 -4.44
CA ALA A 64 5.32 -14.19 -5.51
C ALA A 64 5.88 -12.86 -6.06
N ILE A 65 5.27 -11.72 -5.72
CA ILE A 65 5.76 -10.40 -6.14
C ILE A 65 7.07 -10.08 -5.42
N ASP A 66 8.09 -9.71 -6.18
CA ASP A 66 9.34 -9.20 -5.62
C ASP A 66 9.06 -7.82 -4.98
N ILE A 67 9.22 -7.71 -3.67
CA ILE A 67 9.16 -6.42 -2.95
C ILE A 67 10.50 -6.03 -2.32
N ARG A 68 11.58 -6.73 -2.68
CA ARG A 68 12.88 -6.60 -2.05
C ARG A 68 13.40 -5.17 -2.12
N GLY A 69 13.79 -4.65 -0.96
CA GLY A 69 14.36 -3.31 -0.82
C GLY A 69 13.40 -2.15 -1.09
N ALA A 70 12.11 -2.39 -1.34
CA ALA A 70 11.15 -1.31 -1.52
C ALA A 70 10.98 -0.51 -0.21
N LYS A 71 10.98 0.81 -0.34
CA LYS A 71 10.77 1.78 0.76
C LYS A 71 9.30 2.10 0.98
N LEU A 72 8.48 1.85 -0.04
CA LEU A 72 7.04 2.02 0.00
C LEU A 72 6.35 0.80 -0.61
N LEU A 73 5.36 0.26 0.10
CA LEU A 73 4.45 -0.75 -0.39
C LEU A 73 3.01 -0.25 -0.22
N VAL A 74 2.24 -0.22 -1.31
CA VAL A 74 0.81 0.10 -1.27
C VAL A 74 0.03 -1.15 -1.63
N LEU A 75 -0.75 -1.66 -0.68
CA LEU A 75 -1.64 -2.81 -0.85
C LEU A 75 -3.06 -2.29 -1.00
N SER A 76 -3.62 -2.42 -2.20
CA SER A 76 -5.04 -2.11 -2.46
C SER A 76 -5.83 -3.39 -2.57
N ALA A 77 -6.94 -3.50 -1.84
CA ALA A 77 -7.82 -4.67 -1.91
C ALA A 77 -9.18 -4.40 -1.26
N HIS A 78 -10.04 -5.41 -1.23
CA HIS A 78 -11.24 -5.38 -0.37
C HIS A 78 -10.83 -5.66 1.07
N GLY A 79 -11.35 -4.91 2.03
CA GLY A 79 -10.99 -5.07 3.43
C GLY A 79 -12.18 -5.49 4.30
N CYS A 80 -11.84 -6.09 5.43
CA CYS A 80 -12.71 -6.33 6.57
C CYS A 80 -11.91 -6.11 7.86
N PRO A 81 -12.55 -6.02 9.05
CA PRO A 81 -11.87 -5.63 10.29
C PRO A 81 -10.59 -6.42 10.63
N TYR A 82 -10.52 -7.68 10.17
CA TYR A 82 -9.44 -8.61 10.47
C TYR A 82 -8.75 -9.18 9.23
N GLY A 83 -9.00 -8.64 8.04
CA GLY A 83 -8.34 -9.13 6.85
C GLY A 83 -8.47 -8.26 5.59
N MET A 84 -7.72 -8.64 4.56
CA MET A 84 -7.72 -8.03 3.23
C MET A 84 -7.77 -9.10 2.12
N SER A 85 -8.67 -8.95 1.15
CA SER A 85 -8.90 -9.89 0.04
C SER A 85 -8.57 -9.25 -1.31
N PHE A 86 -7.70 -9.93 -2.07
CA PHE A 86 -7.30 -9.57 -3.43
C PHE A 86 -8.15 -10.26 -4.52
N ASN A 87 -8.98 -11.23 -4.14
CA ASN A 87 -9.82 -12.01 -5.05
C ASN A 87 -11.30 -11.56 -5.07
N GLY A 88 -11.60 -10.41 -4.45
CA GLY A 88 -12.94 -9.86 -4.35
C GLY A 88 -13.60 -10.03 -2.99
N LYS A 89 -14.75 -9.37 -2.83
CA LYS A 89 -15.55 -9.36 -1.61
C LYS A 89 -16.02 -10.79 -1.27
N HIS A 90 -15.77 -11.25 -0.04
CA HIS A 90 -16.11 -12.61 0.48
C HIS A 90 -15.25 -13.78 0.01
N GLN A 91 -14.14 -13.53 -0.69
CA GLN A 91 -13.15 -14.57 -1.01
C GLN A 91 -12.10 -14.70 0.09
N ARG A 92 -11.26 -15.75 0.00
CA ARG A 92 -10.13 -15.97 0.91
C ARG A 92 -9.40 -14.65 1.17
N THR A 93 -9.25 -14.34 2.45
CA THR A 93 -8.80 -13.06 2.95
C THR A 93 -7.49 -13.30 3.68
N LEU A 94 -6.46 -12.51 3.39
CA LEU A 94 -5.24 -12.48 4.21
C LEU A 94 -5.64 -12.02 5.60
N ASP A 95 -5.32 -12.82 6.62
CA ASP A 95 -5.69 -12.54 8.00
C ASP A 95 -4.58 -12.98 8.98
N GLY A 96 -4.93 -13.11 10.26
CA GLY A 96 -3.99 -13.55 11.30
C GLY A 96 -3.40 -14.94 11.08
N SER A 97 -4.05 -15.82 10.30
CA SER A 97 -3.55 -17.16 10.00
C SER A 97 -2.35 -17.13 9.03
N ASP A 98 -2.23 -16.11 8.20
CA ASP A 98 -1.11 -15.92 7.26
C ASP A 98 0.09 -15.19 7.88
N GLN A 99 0.12 -15.00 9.21
CA GLN A 99 1.15 -14.22 9.92
C GLN A 99 2.59 -14.58 9.50
N ALA A 100 2.92 -15.87 9.39
CA ALA A 100 4.25 -16.31 9.01
C ALA A 100 4.61 -15.91 7.56
N ARG A 101 3.65 -16.05 6.63
CA ARG A 101 3.81 -15.67 5.22
C ARG A 101 3.94 -14.16 5.08
N LEU A 102 3.10 -13.40 5.78
CA LEU A 102 3.19 -11.93 5.86
C LEU A 102 4.55 -11.49 6.41
N SER A 103 5.06 -12.15 7.46
CA SER A 103 6.35 -11.80 8.05
C SER A 103 7.50 -12.06 7.09
N ALA A 104 7.50 -13.22 6.42
CA ALA A 104 8.49 -13.55 5.40
C ALA A 104 8.42 -12.59 4.20
N PHE A 105 7.21 -12.22 3.77
CA PHE A 105 7.00 -11.25 2.70
C PHE A 105 7.56 -9.88 3.08
N PHE A 106 7.09 -9.30 4.19
CA PHE A 106 7.51 -7.96 4.61
C PHE A 106 8.97 -7.88 5.06
N SER A 107 9.60 -9.00 5.44
CA SER A 107 11.05 -9.01 5.71
C SER A 107 11.90 -8.62 4.49
N GLN A 108 11.36 -8.76 3.27
CA GLN A 108 12.05 -8.40 2.04
C GLN A 108 12.12 -6.89 1.83
N LEU A 109 11.17 -6.12 2.40
CA LEU A 109 11.15 -4.65 2.31
C LEU A 109 12.38 -4.02 2.97
N ALA A 110 12.66 -2.76 2.65
CA ALA A 110 13.64 -1.99 3.41
C ALA A 110 13.29 -1.96 4.91
N PRO A 111 14.27 -1.91 5.83
CA PRO A 111 14.02 -1.97 7.28
C PRO A 111 13.10 -0.87 7.82
N ASP A 112 13.10 0.29 7.17
CA ASP A 112 12.35 1.51 7.49
C ASP A 112 11.17 1.75 6.52
N ALA A 113 10.81 0.74 5.72
CA ALA A 113 9.75 0.87 4.73
C ALA A 113 8.41 1.26 5.33
N THR A 114 7.60 1.96 4.52
CA THR A 114 6.20 2.27 4.84
C THR A 114 5.27 1.34 4.05
N ILE A 115 4.30 0.74 4.75
CA ILE A 115 3.26 -0.10 4.18
C ILE A 115 1.93 0.65 4.32
N ILE A 116 1.24 0.87 3.19
CA ILE A 116 -0.07 1.52 3.14
C ILE A 116 -1.12 0.46 2.80
N LEU A 117 -2.11 0.30 3.66
CA LEU A 117 -3.28 -0.56 3.43
C LEU A 117 -4.44 0.29 2.91
N GLN A 118 -4.67 0.22 1.60
CA GLN A 118 -5.78 0.88 0.91
C GLN A 118 -6.96 -0.11 0.77
N SER A 119 -7.75 -0.22 1.82
CA SER A 119 -9.00 -0.99 1.78
C SER A 119 -10.02 -0.52 2.79
N CYS A 120 -11.31 -0.67 2.47
CA CYS A 120 -12.39 -0.38 3.41
C CYS A 120 -12.28 -1.27 4.64
N TYR A 121 -12.46 -0.71 5.84
CA TYR A 121 -12.57 -1.47 7.09
C TYR A 121 -11.38 -2.38 7.41
N THR A 122 -10.18 -2.19 6.85
CA THR A 122 -8.96 -2.75 7.47
C THR A 122 -8.68 -2.00 8.75
N GLY A 123 -9.56 -2.21 9.73
CA GLY A 123 -9.51 -1.57 11.03
C GLY A 123 -8.27 -2.01 11.79
N LEU A 124 -8.21 -1.57 13.04
CA LEU A 124 -7.08 -1.84 13.94
C LEU A 124 -6.69 -3.32 14.01
N GLY A 125 -7.62 -4.26 13.78
CA GLY A 125 -7.35 -5.71 13.78
C GLY A 125 -6.33 -6.15 12.73
N PHE A 126 -6.65 -6.01 11.45
CA PHE A 126 -5.71 -6.41 10.40
C PHE A 126 -4.47 -5.53 10.35
N ALA A 127 -4.62 -4.22 10.58
CA ALA A 127 -3.48 -3.31 10.61
C ALA A 127 -2.44 -3.70 11.69
N ARG A 128 -2.89 -4.17 12.87
CA ARG A 128 -2.00 -4.73 13.90
C ARG A 128 -1.34 -6.03 13.48
N THR A 129 -2.05 -6.89 12.75
CA THR A 129 -1.48 -8.14 12.18
C THR A 129 -0.35 -7.81 11.22
N VAL A 130 -0.58 -6.87 10.29
CA VAL A 130 0.43 -6.37 9.36
C VAL A 130 1.59 -5.72 10.11
N LYS A 131 1.33 -4.88 11.12
CA LYS A 131 2.41 -4.26 11.92
C LYS A 131 3.27 -5.29 12.63
N LYS A 132 2.65 -6.29 13.26
CA LYS A 132 3.38 -7.39 13.91
C LYS A 132 4.23 -8.16 12.90
N ALA A 133 3.70 -8.42 11.70
CA ALA A 133 4.43 -9.10 10.63
C ALA A 133 5.58 -8.26 10.04
N ALA A 134 5.36 -6.95 9.88
CA ALA A 134 6.34 -6.03 9.32
C ALA A 134 7.54 -5.79 10.25
N GLY A 135 7.37 -6.05 11.54
CA GLY A 135 8.38 -5.85 12.57
C GLY A 135 8.39 -4.42 13.13
N PRO A 136 9.31 -4.12 14.07
CA PRO A 136 9.26 -2.88 14.85
C PRO A 136 9.56 -1.62 14.03
N ASN A 137 10.43 -1.74 13.01
CA ASN A 137 11.00 -0.58 12.32
C ASN A 137 10.20 -0.11 11.11
N ARG A 138 9.33 -0.96 10.55
CA ARG A 138 8.52 -0.63 9.37
C ARG A 138 7.23 0.05 9.80
N HIS A 139 6.84 1.08 9.07
CA HIS A 139 5.63 1.85 9.36
C HIS A 139 4.42 1.21 8.70
N VAL A 140 3.28 1.15 9.40
CA VAL A 140 2.02 0.71 8.80
C VAL A 140 1.00 1.84 8.87
N ILE A 141 0.40 2.15 7.72
CA ILE A 141 -0.65 3.13 7.57
C ILE A 141 -1.90 2.41 7.07
N ALA A 142 -3.02 2.58 7.76
CA ALA A 142 -4.30 1.95 7.42
C ALA A 142 -5.47 2.92 7.61
N ALA A 143 -6.65 2.54 7.14
CA ALA A 143 -7.88 3.30 7.29
C ALA A 143 -8.74 2.79 8.45
N ASP A 144 -9.31 3.69 9.25
CA ASP A 144 -10.24 3.33 10.34
C ASP A 144 -11.69 3.07 9.90
N GLY A 145 -12.02 3.26 8.62
CA GLY A 145 -13.40 3.19 8.10
C GLY A 145 -13.51 2.76 6.64
N GLU A 146 -14.68 3.01 6.04
CA GLU A 146 -14.92 2.74 4.61
C GLU A 146 -14.18 3.75 3.76
N ILE A 147 -13.26 3.35 2.90
CA ILE A 147 -12.52 4.28 2.04
C ILE A 147 -13.39 4.61 0.81
N PRO A 148 -13.65 5.88 0.47
CA PRO A 148 -14.29 6.21 -0.78
C PRO A 148 -13.36 5.81 -1.93
N ARG A 149 -13.92 5.68 -3.12
CA ARG A 149 -13.20 5.25 -4.32
C ARG A 149 -11.85 5.95 -4.55
N ASP A 150 -11.75 7.23 -4.18
CA ASP A 150 -10.57 8.09 -4.37
C ASP A 150 -9.86 8.41 -3.05
N GLY A 151 -9.84 7.48 -2.10
CA GLY A 151 -9.60 7.82 -0.71
C GLY A 151 -8.15 8.07 -0.27
N VAL A 152 -7.11 7.68 -1.03
CA VAL A 152 -5.70 7.78 -0.57
C VAL A 152 -4.98 8.96 -1.17
N VAL A 153 -4.77 10.04 -0.41
CA VAL A 153 -4.08 11.24 -0.86
C VAL A 153 -2.68 11.28 -0.25
N ILE A 154 -1.64 11.47 -1.05
CA ILE A 154 -0.31 11.82 -0.52
C ILE A 154 -0.21 13.34 -0.47
N THR A 155 -0.07 13.89 0.73
CA THR A 155 -0.03 15.34 0.97
C THR A 155 1.40 15.86 1.09
N SER A 156 2.36 15.01 1.42
CA SER A 156 3.77 15.34 1.36
C SER A 156 4.58 14.15 0.89
N VAL A 157 5.63 14.46 0.14
CA VAL A 157 6.56 13.49 -0.46
C VAL A 157 7.86 13.43 0.37
N PHE A 158 8.10 14.40 1.28
CA PHE A 158 9.11 14.35 2.35
C PHE A 158 8.79 15.34 3.48
N PRO A 159 8.58 14.87 4.74
CA PRO A 159 8.36 13.47 5.10
C PRO A 159 7.14 12.92 4.35
N LEU A 160 7.07 11.60 4.11
CA LEU A 160 5.93 11.00 3.42
C LEU A 160 4.68 11.16 4.29
N ASP A 161 3.81 12.12 3.93
CA ASP A 161 2.50 12.28 4.55
C ASP A 161 1.42 11.74 3.63
N VAL A 162 0.75 10.72 4.14
CA VAL A 162 -0.43 10.10 3.52
C VAL A 162 -1.63 10.54 4.32
N ALA A 163 -2.70 11.00 3.69
CA ALA A 163 -4.03 11.09 4.25
C ALA A 163 -4.88 9.98 3.62
N ILE A 164 -5.66 9.28 4.44
CA ILE A 164 -6.67 8.35 3.93
C ILE A 164 -8.01 8.92 4.31
N THR A 165 -8.85 9.19 3.33
CA THR A 165 -10.22 9.61 3.58
C THR A 165 -11.13 8.40 3.68
N CYS A 166 -12.13 8.47 4.55
CA CYS A 166 -13.18 7.47 4.74
C CYS A 166 -14.56 8.11 4.71
N ARG A 167 -15.60 7.33 4.42
CA ARG A 167 -17.00 7.68 4.61
C ARG A 167 -17.52 7.16 5.94
N ASP A 168 -18.15 8.04 6.69
CA ASP A 168 -18.98 7.70 7.85
C ASP A 168 -20.33 8.41 7.68
N GLY A 169 -21.43 7.64 7.63
CA GLY A 169 -22.76 8.20 7.35
C GLY A 169 -22.87 9.01 6.04
N GLY A 170 -22.05 8.68 5.03
CA GLY A 170 -22.03 9.36 3.73
C GLY A 170 -21.14 10.62 3.63
N ARG A 171 -20.51 11.06 4.71
CA ARG A 171 -19.58 12.22 4.69
C ARG A 171 -18.11 11.75 4.66
N PRO A 172 -17.26 12.31 3.78
CA PRO A 172 -15.84 12.02 3.79
C PRO A 172 -15.13 12.70 4.98
N ARG A 173 -14.20 11.99 5.64
CA ARG A 173 -13.29 12.50 6.69
C ARG A 173 -11.92 11.84 6.60
N ASP A 174 -10.85 12.43 7.12
CA ASP A 174 -9.56 11.73 7.28
C ASP A 174 -9.70 10.65 8.37
N CYS A 175 -9.23 9.44 8.09
CA CYS A 175 -9.38 8.23 8.89
C CYS A 175 -8.06 7.46 9.04
N LYS A 176 -6.93 8.15 8.92
CA LYS A 176 -5.62 7.51 8.98
C LYS A 176 -5.31 6.94 10.38
N VAL A 177 -4.93 5.68 10.39
CA VAL A 177 -4.27 5.01 11.52
C VAL A 177 -2.79 4.80 11.18
N ARG A 178 -1.88 5.17 12.09
CA ARG A 178 -0.43 4.90 12.02
C ARG A 178 -0.07 3.90 13.12
N LEU A 179 0.64 2.83 12.77
CA LEU A 179 1.12 1.77 13.69
C LEU A 179 2.63 1.51 13.56
#